data_AF-A0A2E3PNP0-F1
#
_entry.id   AF-A0A2E3PNP0-F1
#
_cell.length_a   1.000
_cell.length_b   1.000
_cell.length_c   1.000
_cell.angle_alpha   90.00
_cell.angle_beta   90.00
_cell.angle_gamma   90.00
#
_symmetry.space_group_name_H-M   'P 1'
#
loop_
_entity.id
_entity.type
_entity.pdbx_description
1 polymer ?
#
loop_
_entity_poly.entity_id
_entity_poly.type
_entity_poly.pdbx_seq_one_letter_code
_entity_poly.pdbx_strand_id
1 'polypeptide(L)' 'MSKIVDLLRRKVADPLNCISAGRDGENSQALVFTFNREPTEAELRFLADQMGRAARMCRAGRDER' A
#
# COMPACT_ATOMS: atom_id res chain seq x y z
N MET A 1 34.32 16.07 6.99
CA MET A 1 33.06 15.33 6.75
C MET A 1 32.79 15.28 5.25
N SER A 2 32.67 14.08 4.68
CA SER A 2 32.69 13.84 3.23
C SER A 2 31.29 13.95 2.61
N LYS A 3 31.15 14.75 1.55
CA LYS A 3 29.89 15.00 0.80
C LYS A 3 29.18 13.74 0.28
N ILE A 4 29.89 12.61 0.26
CA ILE A 4 29.40 11.29 -0.13
C ILE A 4 28.37 10.73 0.85
N VAL A 5 28.50 11.03 2.15
CA VAL A 5 27.58 10.55 3.18
C VAL A 5 26.22 11.27 3.07
N ASP A 6 26.23 12.55 2.71
CA ASP A 6 25.02 13.34 2.45
C ASP A 6 24.31 12.93 1.14
N LEU A 7 25.05 12.47 0.13
CA LEU A 7 24.50 11.92 -1.11
C LEU A 7 23.85 10.54 -0.90
N LEU A 8 24.44 9.69 -0.05
CA LEU A 8 23.85 8.39 0.32
C LEU A 8 22.63 8.54 1.25
N ARG A 9 22.57 9.60 2.06
CA ARG A 9 21.37 9.99 2.81
C ARG A 9 20.27 10.59 1.94
N ARG A 10 20.58 11.09 0.74
CA ARG A 10 19.68 11.89 -0.10
C ARG A 10 18.70 11.11 -0.98
N LYS A 11 18.58 9.79 -0.84
CA LYS A 11 17.65 9.03 -1.69
C LYS A 11 16.98 7.81 -1.07
N VAL A 12 16.95 7.74 0.26
CA VAL A 12 15.89 6.94 0.91
C VAL A 12 14.69 7.86 0.95
N ALA A 13 13.85 7.82 -0.09
CA ALA A 13 12.54 8.45 0.00
C ALA A 13 11.87 7.95 1.27
N ASP A 14 11.23 8.84 2.03
CA ASP A 14 10.54 8.44 3.25
C ASP A 14 9.67 7.20 2.96
N PRO A 15 9.76 6.16 3.81
CA PRO A 15 9.02 4.92 3.57
C PRO A 15 7.52 5.23 3.47
N LEU A 16 6.85 4.60 2.52
CA LEU A 16 5.40 4.71 2.40
C LEU A 16 4.75 3.94 3.55
N ASN A 17 4.10 4.65 4.45
CA ASN A 17 3.39 4.09 5.58
C ASN A 17 1.88 4.31 5.41
N CYS A 18 1.10 3.26 5.63
CA CYS A 18 -0.35 3.36 5.75
C CYS A 18 -0.70 3.90 7.14
N ILE A 19 -1.28 5.09 7.20
CA ILE A 19 -1.70 5.75 8.44
C ILE A 19 -3.07 5.22 8.86
N SER A 20 -3.96 5.01 7.90
CA SER A 20 -5.30 4.49 8.16
C SER A 20 -5.81 3.67 6.98
N ALA A 21 -6.64 2.68 7.30
CA ALA A 21 -7.36 1.87 6.33
C ALA A 21 -8.80 1.70 6.79
N GLY A 22 -9.74 1.73 5.85
CA GLY A 22 -11.16 1.65 6.17
C GLY A 22 -12.02 1.35 4.95
N ARG A 23 -13.33 1.49 5.13
CA ARG A 23 -14.31 1.46 4.05
C ARG A 23 -14.80 2.88 3.80
N ASP A 24 -15.15 3.15 2.56
CA ASP A 24 -15.78 4.41 2.22
C ASP A 24 -17.18 4.51 2.87
N GLY A 25 -17.54 5.72 3.32
CA GLY A 25 -18.79 5.97 4.03
C GLY A 25 -20.02 5.93 3.14
N GLU A 26 -19.87 6.26 1.85
CA GLU A 26 -20.95 6.22 0.86
C GLU A 26 -20.99 4.87 0.13
N ASN A 27 -19.82 4.26 -0.07
CA ASN A 27 -19.68 2.95 -0.68
C ASN A 27 -18.96 1.96 0.25
N SER A 28 -19.74 1.21 1.03
CA SER A 28 -19.17 0.22 1.95
C SER A 28 -18.36 -0.89 1.25
N GLN A 29 -18.45 -1.07 -0.07
CA GLN A 29 -17.64 -2.02 -0.82
C GLN A 29 -16.27 -1.46 -1.23
N ALA A 30 -16.09 -0.14 -1.20
CA ALA A 30 -14.82 0.49 -1.50
C ALA A 30 -13.90 0.48 -0.25
N LEU A 31 -12.63 0.14 -0.47
CA LEU A 31 -11.59 0.22 0.54
C LEU A 31 -10.80 1.52 0.34
N VAL A 32 -10.56 2.23 1.44
CA VAL A 32 -9.84 3.51 1.46
C VAL A 32 -8.57 3.35 2.29
N PHE A 33 -7.46 3.84 1.75
CA PHE A 33 -6.15 3.83 2.40
C PHE A 33 -5.58 5.24 2.42
N THR A 34 -5.15 5.69 3.59
CA THR A 34 -4.47 6.99 3.75
C THR A 34 -2.99 6.76 4.02
N PHE A 35 -2.13 7.43 3.26
CA PHE A 35 -0.68 7.29 3.36
C PHE A 35 -0.02 8.56 3.86
N ASN A 36 1.16 8.43 4.48
CA ASN A 36 1.99 9.55 4.96
C ASN A 36 2.58 10.41 3.85
N ARG A 37 2.56 9.92 2.62
CA ARG A 37 2.93 10.66 1.40
C ARG A 37 2.15 10.12 0.22
N GLU A 38 2.24 10.81 -0.90
CA GLU A 38 1.70 10.31 -2.16
C GLU A 38 2.39 8.98 -2.55
N PRO A 39 1.62 7.91 -2.81
CA PRO A 39 2.16 6.67 -3.34
C PRO A 39 2.65 6.85 -4.78
N THR A 40 3.73 6.16 -5.13
CA THR A 40 4.16 6.02 -6.51
C THR A 40 3.28 5.01 -7.26
N GLU A 41 3.28 5.07 -8.59
CA GLU A 41 2.54 4.11 -9.42
C GLU A 41 2.96 2.66 -9.15
N ALA A 42 4.25 2.42 -8.91
CA ALA A 42 4.77 1.09 -8.59
C ALA A 42 4.22 0.57 -7.25
N GLU A 43 4.11 1.42 -6.23
CA GLU A 43 3.54 1.09 -4.92
C GLU A 43 2.03 0.78 -5.03
N LEU A 44 1.30 1.55 -5.84
CA LEU A 44 -0.12 1.28 -6.12
C LEU A 44 -0.32 -0.04 -6.88
N ARG A 45 0.52 -0.33 -7.88
CA ARG A 45 0.48 -1.61 -8.61
C ARG A 45 0.77 -2.79 -7.67
N PHE A 46 1.74 -2.65 -6.77
CA PHE A 46 2.02 -3.66 -5.76
C PHE A 46 0.81 -3.90 -4.84
N LEU A 47 0.21 -2.83 -4.32
CA LEU A 47 -0.99 -2.93 -3.47
C LEU A 47 -2.14 -3.66 -4.19
N ALA A 48 -2.39 -3.31 -5.45
CA ALA A 48 -3.42 -3.95 -6.26
C ALA A 48 -3.18 -5.45 -6.46
N ASP A 49 -1.93 -5.88 -6.69
CA ASP A 49 -1.59 -7.30 -6.81
C ASP A 49 -1.80 -8.05 -5.49
N GLN A 50 -1.36 -7.49 -4.36
CA GLN A 50 -1.57 -8.09 -3.04
C GLN A 50 -3.06 -8.23 -2.71
N MET A 51 -3.87 -7.21 -3.01
CA MET A 51 -5.32 -7.27 -2.85
C MET A 51 -5.97 -8.33 -3.73
N GLY A 52 -5.53 -8.45 -4.98
CA GLY A 52 -6.00 -9.49 -5.89
C GLY A 52 -5.68 -10.90 -5.38
N ARG A 53 -4.48 -11.10 -4.83
CA ARG A 53 -4.08 -12.38 -4.19
C ARG A 53 -4.96 -12.68 -2.97
N ALA A 54 -5.15 -11.71 -2.08
CA ALA A 54 -5.99 -11.86 -0.90
C ALA A 54 -7.45 -12.21 -1.26
N ALA A 55 -8.03 -11.51 -2.25
CA ALA A 55 -9.39 -11.77 -2.72
C ALA A 55 -9.57 -13.20 -3.26
N ARG A 56 -8.57 -13.74 -3.97
CA ARG A 56 -8.58 -15.13 -4.44
C ARG A 56 -8.55 -16.13 -3.29
N MET A 57 -7.73 -15.90 -2.26
CA MET A 57 -7.69 -16.76 -1.06
C MET A 57 -9.02 -16.75 -0.31
N CYS A 58 -9.66 -15.59 -0.17
CA CYS A 58 -10.97 -15.48 0.48
C CYS A 58 -12.12 -16.13 -0.32
N ARG A 59 -11.96 -16.33 -1.64
CA ARG A 59 -12.93 -17.08 -2.44
C ARG A 59 -12.75 -18.58 -2.28
N ALA A 60 -11.52 -19.07 -2.27
CA ALA A 60 -11.23 -20.49 -2.06
C ALA A 60 -11.82 -21.00 -0.73
N GLY A 61 -11.65 -20.24 0.37
CA GLY A 61 -12.23 -20.62 1.66
C GLY A 61 -13.75 -20.44 1.81
N ARG A 62 -14.45 -19.91 0.79
CA ARG A 62 -15.93 -19.81 0.78
C ARG A 62 -16.60 -20.96 0.05
N ASP A 63 -15.93 -21.63 -0.88
CA ASP A 63 -16.47 -22.82 -1.55
C ASP A 63 -16.35 -24.09 -0.68
N GLU A 64 -15.55 -24.05 0.39
CA GLU A 64 -15.38 -25.16 1.35
C GLU A 64 -16.27 -25.06 2.60
N ARG A 65 -17.23 -24.12 2.66
CA ARG A 65 -18.11 -23.90 3.82
C ARG A 65 -19.59 -24.11 3.53
#